data_AF-S5TT36-F1
#
_entry.id   AF-S5TT36-F1
#
_cell.length_a   1.000
_cell.length_b   1.000
_cell.length_c   1.000
_cell.angle_alpha   90.00
_cell.angle_beta   90.00
_cell.angle_gamma   90.00
#
_symmetry.space_group_name_H-M   'P 1'
#
loop_
_entity.id
_entity.type
_entity.pdbx_description
1 polymer ?
#
loop_
_entity_poly.entity_id
_entity_poly.type
_entity_poly.pdbx_seq_one_letter_code
_entity_poly.pdbx_strand_id
1 'polypeptide(L)'
;MTIKKRAVNAISLIKFNNEILNLKDINDLALKSISNDGDKISVVTSDDYVVNGGNGNDTITTNSGNDIINGGRGNDILNGGSGNDTYVFERGFGNDTIINYNPNLDSTDTIKFIDGITLNDLTFSQDGNNLYITMDDENSVTVKDFFNG
;
A
#
# COMPACT_ATOMS: atom_id res chain seq x y z
N MET A 1 -20.54 20.05 -6.41
CA MET A 1 -19.29 19.31 -6.72
C MET A 1 -19.71 17.96 -7.26
N THR A 2 -19.65 17.76 -8.57
CA THR A 2 -20.05 16.48 -9.18
C THR A 2 -18.93 15.49 -8.96
N ILE A 3 -19.12 14.55 -8.03
CA ILE A 3 -18.26 13.37 -7.96
C ILE A 3 -18.44 12.67 -9.30
N LYS A 4 -17.45 12.79 -10.20
CA LYS A 4 -17.33 11.86 -11.32
C LYS A 4 -17.18 10.50 -10.66
N LYS A 5 -18.28 9.75 -10.60
CA LYS A 5 -18.28 8.33 -10.21
C LYS A 5 -17.28 7.70 -11.16
N ARG A 6 -16.06 7.43 -10.67
CA ARG A 6 -15.01 6.77 -11.45
C ARG A 6 -15.69 5.53 -12.00
N ALA A 7 -15.64 5.31 -13.32
CA ALA A 7 -16.26 4.15 -13.90
C ALA A 7 -15.67 2.92 -13.20
N VAL A 8 -16.45 2.30 -12.31
CA VAL A 8 -16.12 1.01 -11.73
C VAL A 8 -16.14 0.06 -12.91
N ASN A 9 -15.11 -0.78 -13.03
CA ASN A 9 -15.03 -1.78 -14.09
C ASN A 9 -16.39 -2.51 -14.22
N ALA A 10 -16.97 -2.54 -15.42
CA ALA A 10 -18.26 -3.19 -15.65
C ALA A 10 -18.16 -4.73 -15.58
N ILE A 11 -16.94 -5.27 -15.65
CA ILE A 11 -16.67 -6.69 -15.51
C ILE A 11 -16.51 -6.99 -14.03
N SER A 12 -17.50 -7.66 -13.45
CA SER A 12 -17.48 -8.13 -12.06
C SER A 12 -17.41 -9.64 -11.92
N LEU A 13 -17.50 -10.37 -13.05
CA LEU A 13 -17.50 -11.83 -13.11
C LEU A 13 -16.76 -12.31 -14.37
N ILE A 14 -15.99 -13.38 -14.26
CA ILE A 14 -15.54 -14.19 -15.39
C ILE A 14 -16.19 -15.57 -15.25
N LYS A 15 -16.90 -16.02 -16.28
CA LYS A 15 -17.61 -17.31 -16.27
C LYS A 15 -16.94 -18.30 -17.20
N PHE A 16 -16.64 -19.48 -16.68
CA PHE A 16 -16.25 -20.66 -17.42
C PHE A 16 -17.39 -21.67 -17.39
N ASN A 17 -17.29 -22.76 -18.15
CA ASN A 17 -18.34 -23.79 -18.20
C ASN A 17 -18.64 -24.41 -16.81
N ASN A 18 -17.63 -24.49 -15.94
CA ASN A 18 -17.73 -25.18 -14.64
C ASN A 18 -17.39 -24.29 -13.43
N GLU A 19 -17.05 -23.01 -13.63
CA GLU A 19 -16.65 -22.12 -12.54
C GLU A 19 -16.98 -20.65 -12.86
N ILE A 20 -17.11 -19.85 -11.82
CA ILE A 20 -17.33 -18.40 -11.92
C ILE A 20 -16.32 -17.74 -10.99
N LEU A 21 -15.53 -16.81 -11.51
CA LEU A 21 -14.66 -15.95 -10.74
C LEU A 21 -15.38 -14.64 -10.47
N ASN A 22 -15.48 -14.25 -9.21
CA ASN A 22 -15.94 -12.92 -8.81
C ASN A 22 -14.78 -11.90 -8.80
N LEU A 23 -15.06 -10.63 -8.50
CA LEU A 23 -14.02 -9.58 -8.47
C LEU A 23 -12.86 -9.92 -7.52
N LYS A 24 -13.15 -10.49 -6.36
CA LYS A 24 -12.12 -10.91 -5.40
C LYS A 24 -11.26 -12.01 -5.99
N ASP A 25 -11.87 -13.05 -6.58
CA ASP A 25 -11.12 -14.13 -7.22
C ASP A 25 -10.24 -13.61 -8.37
N ILE A 26 -10.75 -12.67 -9.15
CA ILE A 26 -10.02 -12.02 -10.25
C ILE A 26 -8.83 -11.22 -9.71
N ASN A 27 -9.04 -10.42 -8.66
CA ASN A 27 -7.96 -9.67 -8.01
C ASN A 27 -6.91 -10.62 -7.40
N ASP A 28 -7.33 -11.64 -6.65
CA ASP A 28 -6.45 -12.64 -6.04
C ASP A 28 -5.59 -13.36 -7.09
N LEU A 29 -6.15 -13.66 -8.27
CA LEU A 29 -5.40 -14.26 -9.39
C LEU A 29 -4.44 -13.27 -10.04
N ALA A 30 -4.84 -12.01 -10.21
CA ALA A 30 -3.98 -10.97 -10.78
C ALA A 30 -2.76 -10.68 -9.89
N LEU A 31 -2.95 -10.63 -8.57
CA LEU A 31 -1.88 -10.40 -7.60
C LEU A 31 -0.84 -11.53 -7.57
N LYS A 32 -1.16 -12.74 -8.04
CA LYS A 32 -0.17 -13.83 -8.16
C LYS A 32 0.86 -13.62 -9.27
N SER A 33 0.62 -12.66 -10.16
CA SER A 33 1.49 -12.39 -11.31
C SER A 33 2.44 -11.20 -11.08
N ILE A 34 2.51 -10.67 -9.85
CA ILE A 34 3.46 -9.63 -9.47
C ILE A 34 4.89 -10.15 -9.70
N SER A 35 5.72 -9.31 -10.28
CA SER A 35 7.06 -9.64 -10.75
C SER A 35 8.14 -9.22 -9.74
N ASN A 36 9.39 -9.11 -10.17
CA ASN A 36 10.49 -8.54 -9.39
C ASN A 36 11.02 -7.25 -10.05
N ASP A 37 10.18 -6.64 -10.89
CA ASP A 37 10.41 -5.35 -11.53
C ASP A 37 9.40 -4.34 -10.97
N GLY A 38 9.57 -3.04 -11.27
CA GLY A 38 8.62 -2.03 -10.81
C GLY A 38 7.21 -2.24 -11.35
N ASP A 39 6.28 -2.58 -10.46
CA ASP A 39 4.92 -2.95 -10.74
C ASP A 39 3.92 -1.88 -10.32
N LYS A 40 2.77 -1.86 -11.00
CA LYS A 40 1.61 -1.09 -10.59
C LYS A 40 0.53 -2.02 -10.08
N ILE A 41 0.40 -2.09 -8.77
CA ILE A 41 -0.49 -3.00 -8.07
C ILE A 41 -1.74 -2.24 -7.63
N SER A 42 -2.91 -2.76 -7.98
CA SER A 42 -4.18 -2.13 -7.62
C SER A 42 -5.23 -3.18 -7.28
N VAL A 43 -5.74 -3.13 -6.05
CA VAL A 43 -6.94 -3.87 -5.64
C VAL A 43 -8.17 -3.04 -5.96
N VAL A 44 -9.24 -3.67 -6.45
CA VAL A 44 -10.47 -2.95 -6.83
C VAL A 44 -11.70 -3.33 -6.00
N THR A 45 -11.54 -4.24 -5.04
CA THR A 45 -12.57 -4.64 -4.08
C THR A 45 -12.46 -3.85 -2.78
N SER A 46 -13.34 -4.14 -1.82
CA SER A 46 -13.29 -3.60 -0.45
C SER A 46 -13.04 -4.70 0.59
N ASP A 47 -12.46 -5.82 0.14
CA ASP A 47 -12.06 -6.95 0.99
C ASP A 47 -10.66 -6.67 1.55
N ASP A 48 -10.28 -7.36 2.63
CA ASP A 48 -8.92 -7.27 3.20
C ASP A 48 -7.92 -8.06 2.34
N TYR A 49 -6.75 -7.46 2.06
CA TYR A 49 -5.65 -8.07 1.32
C TYR A 49 -4.34 -8.06 2.08
N VAL A 50 -3.48 -9.02 1.70
CA VAL A 50 -2.04 -8.97 1.96
C VAL A 50 -1.36 -8.79 0.61
N VAL A 51 -0.68 -7.67 0.43
CA VAL A 51 0.01 -7.32 -0.82
C VAL A 51 1.51 -7.17 -0.56
N ASN A 52 2.31 -7.80 -1.40
CA ASN A 52 3.77 -7.67 -1.42
C ASN A 52 4.20 -7.28 -2.83
N GLY A 53 4.87 -6.13 -2.98
CA GLY A 53 5.41 -5.65 -4.25
C GLY A 53 6.64 -6.43 -4.72
N GLY A 54 7.48 -6.87 -3.78
CA GLY A 54 8.61 -7.75 -4.06
C GLY A 54 9.90 -6.95 -4.28
N ASN A 55 10.43 -6.94 -5.48
CA ASN A 55 11.59 -6.10 -5.82
C ASN A 55 11.18 -5.11 -6.90
N GLY A 56 11.84 -3.96 -6.94
CA GLY A 56 11.57 -2.93 -7.93
C GLY A 56 10.91 -1.72 -7.28
N ASN A 57 10.62 -0.70 -8.07
CA ASN A 57 9.95 0.49 -7.57
C ASN A 57 8.47 0.36 -7.86
N ASP A 58 7.71 -0.03 -6.85
CA ASP A 58 6.30 -0.38 -6.97
C ASP A 58 5.38 0.79 -6.66
N THR A 59 4.18 0.76 -7.24
CA THR A 59 3.08 1.62 -6.84
C THR A 59 1.90 0.75 -6.45
N ILE A 60 1.61 0.72 -5.15
CA ILE A 60 0.61 -0.17 -4.55
C ILE A 60 -0.59 0.65 -4.06
N THR A 61 -1.79 0.19 -4.41
CA THR A 61 -3.04 0.78 -3.91
C THR A 61 -4.06 -0.32 -3.58
N THR A 62 -4.52 -0.42 -2.32
CA THR A 62 -5.43 -1.51 -1.90
C THR A 62 -6.90 -1.11 -1.71
N ASN A 63 -7.21 0.18 -1.93
CA ASN A 63 -8.57 0.74 -1.98
C ASN A 63 -9.32 0.76 -0.64
N SER A 64 -10.01 -0.30 -0.25
CA SER A 64 -10.73 -0.33 1.02
C SER A 64 -10.61 -1.70 1.65
N GLY A 65 -10.65 -1.76 2.97
CA GLY A 65 -10.36 -2.99 3.72
C GLY A 65 -9.37 -2.66 4.84
N ASN A 66 -9.04 -3.64 5.66
CA ASN A 66 -7.91 -3.54 6.58
C ASN A 66 -6.74 -4.29 5.95
N ASP A 67 -5.95 -3.57 5.15
CA ASP A 67 -4.95 -4.19 4.29
C ASP A 67 -3.57 -4.28 4.97
N ILE A 68 -2.78 -5.28 4.57
CA ILE A 68 -1.36 -5.40 4.92
C ILE A 68 -0.55 -5.18 3.65
N ILE A 69 0.30 -4.17 3.64
CA ILE A 69 1.04 -3.71 2.46
C ILE A 69 2.52 -3.74 2.76
N ASN A 70 3.26 -4.55 2.01
CA ASN A 70 4.72 -4.54 1.97
C ASN A 70 5.15 -4.09 0.56
N GLY A 71 5.88 -2.99 0.46
CA GLY A 71 6.46 -2.55 -0.82
C GLY A 71 7.50 -3.56 -1.31
N GLY A 72 8.33 -4.05 -0.39
CA GLY A 72 9.42 -4.95 -0.69
C GLY A 72 10.72 -4.16 -0.75
N ARG A 73 11.61 -4.50 -1.69
CA ARG A 73 12.87 -3.77 -1.92
C ARG A 73 12.70 -2.80 -3.08
N GLY A 74 13.01 -1.53 -2.86
CA GLY A 74 13.04 -0.53 -3.92
C GLY A 74 12.55 0.79 -3.38
N ASN A 75 12.13 1.70 -4.25
CA ASN A 75 11.54 2.95 -3.80
C ASN A 75 10.06 2.95 -4.17
N ASP A 76 9.22 2.63 -3.20
CA ASP A 76 7.82 2.30 -3.42
C ASP A 76 6.87 3.46 -3.06
N ILE A 77 5.70 3.44 -3.67
CA ILE A 77 4.59 4.34 -3.36
C ILE A 77 3.42 3.50 -2.86
N LEU A 78 3.07 3.67 -1.58
CA LEU A 78 2.10 2.84 -0.88
C LEU A 78 0.86 3.66 -0.49
N ASN A 79 -0.33 3.14 -0.79
CA ASN A 79 -1.62 3.75 -0.42
C ASN A 79 -2.66 2.67 -0.07
N GLY A 80 -2.92 2.47 1.22
CA GLY A 80 -3.92 1.50 1.68
C GLY A 80 -5.36 1.91 1.39
N GLY A 81 -5.62 3.22 1.36
CA GLY A 81 -6.94 3.75 1.10
C GLY A 81 -7.77 3.85 2.37
N SER A 82 -8.93 3.21 2.42
CA SER A 82 -9.88 3.34 3.54
C SER A 82 -9.96 2.07 4.38
N GLY A 83 -9.94 2.22 5.70
CA GLY A 83 -9.91 1.12 6.65
C GLY A 83 -8.60 1.16 7.44
N ASN A 84 -8.38 0.19 8.33
CA ASN A 84 -7.21 0.19 9.21
C ASN A 84 -6.07 -0.58 8.55
N ASP A 85 -5.19 0.13 7.85
CA ASP A 85 -4.13 -0.47 7.06
C ASP A 85 -2.83 -0.61 7.84
N THR A 86 -2.04 -1.62 7.50
CA THR A 86 -0.70 -1.86 8.05
C THR A 86 0.35 -1.85 6.96
N TYR A 87 1.25 -0.86 6.99
CA TYR A 87 2.42 -0.76 6.12
C TYR A 87 3.60 -1.46 6.79
N VAL A 88 4.11 -2.53 6.18
CA VAL A 88 5.17 -3.37 6.75
C VAL A 88 6.51 -3.08 6.06
N PHE A 89 7.55 -2.87 6.87
CA PHE A 89 8.91 -2.62 6.38
C PHE A 89 9.89 -3.66 6.95
N GLU A 90 10.59 -4.35 6.04
CA GLU A 90 11.67 -5.32 6.29
C GLU A 90 13.03 -4.70 5.97
N ARG A 91 14.16 -5.26 6.43
CA ARG A 91 15.48 -4.65 6.14
C ARG A 91 15.77 -4.60 4.64
N GLY A 92 16.27 -3.44 4.17
CA GLY A 92 16.52 -3.20 2.76
C GLY A 92 15.25 -2.82 1.99
N PHE A 93 14.25 -2.25 2.68
CA PHE A 93 12.99 -1.81 2.08
C PHE A 93 13.20 -0.69 1.06
N GLY A 94 14.20 0.17 1.27
CA GLY A 94 14.52 1.26 0.35
C GLY A 94 13.86 2.59 0.75
N ASN A 95 13.65 3.50 -0.19
CA ASN A 95 13.12 4.85 0.11
C ASN A 95 11.66 4.97 -0.32
N ASP A 96 10.76 4.67 0.62
CA ASP A 96 9.35 4.51 0.36
C ASP A 96 8.53 5.74 0.74
N THR A 97 7.42 5.93 0.03
CA THR A 97 6.45 6.99 0.28
C THR A 97 5.08 6.41 0.59
N ILE A 98 4.57 6.70 1.79
CA ILE A 98 3.19 6.43 2.17
C ILE A 98 2.34 7.67 1.83
N ILE A 99 1.35 7.46 0.97
CA ILE A 99 0.30 8.44 0.68
C ILE A 99 -0.94 7.97 1.41
N ASN A 100 -1.12 8.50 2.62
CA ASN A 100 -2.26 8.17 3.46
C ASN A 100 -3.23 9.36 3.48
N TYR A 101 -4.45 9.16 2.98
CA TYR A 101 -5.49 10.19 2.98
C TYR A 101 -6.75 9.63 3.61
N ASN A 102 -6.97 9.95 4.88
CA ASN A 102 -8.21 9.68 5.58
C ASN A 102 -9.04 10.97 5.76
N PRO A 103 -9.99 11.28 4.87
CA PRO A 103 -10.82 12.48 4.99
C PRO A 103 -11.85 12.40 6.13
N ASN A 104 -12.17 11.18 6.60
CA ASN A 104 -13.25 10.95 7.56
C ASN A 104 -12.74 10.72 9.00
N LEU A 105 -11.42 10.52 9.16
CA LEU A 105 -10.74 10.25 10.44
C LEU A 105 -11.33 9.05 11.21
N ASP A 106 -11.90 8.08 10.49
CA ASP A 106 -12.58 6.90 11.03
C ASP A 106 -11.74 5.62 10.97
N SER A 107 -10.48 5.73 10.54
CA SER A 107 -9.52 4.63 10.52
C SER A 107 -8.24 4.96 11.26
N THR A 108 -7.55 3.91 11.70
CA THR A 108 -6.26 3.98 12.36
C THR A 108 -5.29 3.10 11.60
N ASP A 109 -4.36 3.72 10.90
CA ASP A 109 -3.32 3.02 10.16
C ASP A 109 -2.06 2.82 10.99
N THR A 110 -1.31 1.78 10.66
CA THR A 110 -0.13 1.35 11.39
C THR A 110 1.06 1.24 10.46
N ILE A 111 2.21 1.78 10.89
CA ILE A 111 3.51 1.43 10.31
C ILE A 111 4.13 0.36 11.20
N LYS A 112 4.56 -0.75 10.61
CA LYS A 112 5.14 -1.89 11.32
C LYS A 112 6.51 -2.24 10.74
N PHE A 113 7.55 -1.87 11.47
CA PHE A 113 8.90 -2.34 11.21
C PHE A 113 9.08 -3.78 11.76
N ILE A 114 9.66 -4.68 10.96
CA ILE A 114 9.94 -6.07 11.34
C ILE A 114 11.44 -6.38 11.14
N ASP A 115 11.83 -7.66 11.08
CA ASP A 115 13.23 -8.08 10.91
C ASP A 115 14.23 -7.46 11.90
N GLY A 116 13.77 -7.27 13.14
CA GLY A 116 14.58 -6.75 14.22
C GLY A 116 14.95 -5.26 14.06
N ILE A 117 14.30 -4.53 13.16
CA ILE A 117 14.37 -3.07 13.14
C ILE A 117 13.73 -2.56 14.44
N THR A 118 14.47 -1.76 15.18
CA THR A 118 14.06 -1.18 16.45
C THR A 118 14.07 0.35 16.39
N LEU A 119 13.55 0.99 17.42
CA LEU A 119 13.60 2.44 17.55
C LEU A 119 15.03 3.01 17.47
N ASN A 120 16.04 2.27 17.95
CA ASN A 120 17.43 2.72 17.93
C ASN A 120 18.05 2.70 16.52
N ASP A 121 17.45 1.96 15.59
CA ASP A 121 17.85 1.95 14.18
C ASP A 121 17.28 3.16 13.43
N LEU A 122 16.34 3.92 14.03
CA LEU A 122 15.54 4.92 13.32
C LEU A 122 15.73 6.33 13.87
N THR A 123 15.70 7.30 12.97
CA THR A 123 15.58 8.71 13.28
C THR A 123 14.28 9.25 12.70
N PHE A 124 13.68 10.22 13.40
CA PHE A 124 12.41 10.83 13.01
C PHE A 124 12.62 12.32 12.86
N SER A 125 12.19 12.86 11.72
CA SER A 125 12.27 14.29 11.45
C SER A 125 11.04 14.77 10.71
N GLN A 126 10.82 16.09 10.77
CA GLN A 126 9.81 16.77 9.99
C GLN A 126 10.49 17.42 8.78
N ASP A 127 9.93 17.19 7.59
CA ASP A 127 10.31 17.90 6.37
C ASP A 127 9.06 18.53 5.74
N GLY A 128 8.91 19.84 5.95
CA GLY A 128 7.68 20.56 5.66
C GLY A 128 6.49 19.96 6.42
N ASN A 129 5.49 19.46 5.69
CA ASN A 129 4.31 18.80 6.26
C ASN A 129 4.45 17.27 6.34
N ASN A 130 5.58 16.70 5.91
CA ASN A 130 5.78 15.25 5.90
C ASN A 130 6.48 14.79 7.19
N LEU A 131 6.17 13.58 7.63
CA LEU A 131 6.98 12.83 8.57
C LEU A 131 8.02 12.03 7.79
N TYR A 132 9.28 12.14 8.18
CA TYR A 132 10.39 11.39 7.60
C TYR A 132 10.97 10.46 8.67
N ILE A 133 10.99 9.16 8.37
CA ILE A 133 11.55 8.12 9.23
C ILE A 133 12.75 7.53 8.50
N THR A 134 13.96 7.66 9.04
CA THR A 134 15.20 7.25 8.35
C THR A 134 15.94 6.21 9.15
N MET A 135 16.31 5.11 8.49
CA MET A 135 17.24 4.12 9.03
C MET A 135 18.68 4.41 8.58
N ASP A 136 18.86 4.68 7.28
CA ASP A 136 20.12 5.07 6.65
C ASP A 136 19.86 5.78 5.31
N ASP A 137 20.90 6.08 4.53
CA ASP A 137 20.80 6.78 3.24
C ASP A 137 20.04 5.99 2.15
N GLU A 138 19.91 4.67 2.32
CA GLU A 138 19.22 3.80 1.38
C GLU A 138 17.83 3.42 1.86
N ASN A 139 17.50 3.60 3.15
CA ASN A 139 16.27 3.13 3.76
C ASN A 139 15.53 4.23 4.54
N SER A 140 14.42 4.70 3.99
CA SER A 140 13.58 5.74 4.61
C SER A 140 12.11 5.62 4.26
N VAL A 141 11.24 6.06 5.17
CA VAL A 141 9.79 6.13 4.96
C VAL A 141 9.35 7.59 5.05
N THR A 142 8.77 8.10 3.99
CA THR A 142 8.09 9.41 3.98
C THR A 142 6.59 9.21 4.13
N VAL A 143 6.00 9.73 5.20
CA VAL A 143 4.54 9.82 5.32
C VAL A 143 4.11 11.21 4.88
N LYS A 144 3.44 11.28 3.73
CA LYS A 144 3.04 12.55 3.12
C LYS A 144 1.98 13.26 3.96
N ASP A 145 2.14 14.58 4.08
CA ASP A 145 1.16 15.48 4.73
C ASP A 145 0.78 15.11 6.17
N PHE A 146 1.60 14.32 6.87
CA PHE A 146 1.37 13.88 8.25
C PHE A 146 1.10 15.04 9.23
N PHE A 147 1.71 16.20 9.02
CA PHE A 147 1.54 17.39 9.87
C PHE A 147 0.56 18.43 9.30
N ASN A 148 -0.14 18.10 8.19
CA ASN A 148 -1.14 18.98 7.59
C ASN A 148 -2.50 18.73 8.25
N GLY A 149 -2.84 19.56 9.25
CA GLY A 149 -4.12 19.52 9.99
C GLY A 149 -5.22 20.34 9.35
#